data_AF-A0A2T2RXG9-F1
#
_entry.id   AF-A0A2T2RXG9-F1
#
_cell.length_a   1.000
_cell.length_b   1.000
_cell.length_c   1.000
_cell.angle_alpha   90.00
_cell.angle_beta   90.00
_cell.angle_gamma   90.00
#
_symmetry.space_group_name_H-M   'P 1'
#
loop_
_entity.id
_entity.type
_entity.pdbx_description
1 polymer ?
#
loop_
_entity_poly.entity_id
_entity_poly.type
_entity_poly.pdbx_seq_one_letter_code
_entity_poly.pdbx_strand_id
1 'polypeptide(L)'
;MGCRMEDPGWLDCYLGDRALARWLQRALDAGPPADASSHGSATAGTFALQYAHARCRSLLQLGHRQGTIRLGAAGQWLAPQPVPWRSAGALQLCHPSERAAIAAAIATADGEAGARPDWARCGRQLGEALLALHRDCRIWGNVAQQQPQLAQARLGLVAIGRSLLARLLQRGLGTGTLPGL
;
A
#
# COMPACT_ATOMS: atom_id res chain seq x y z
N MET A 1 -8.75 -15.56 -11.48
CA MET A 1 -9.50 -15.88 -10.26
C MET A 1 -9.78 -17.35 -10.38
N GLY A 2 -9.29 -18.16 -9.45
CA GLY A 2 -9.56 -19.59 -9.45
C GLY A 2 -10.31 -19.91 -8.17
N CYS A 3 -11.22 -20.87 -8.23
CA CYS A 3 -11.98 -21.33 -7.09
C CYS A 3 -11.69 -22.83 -6.97
N ARG A 4 -11.16 -23.28 -5.84
CA ARG A 4 -11.08 -24.70 -5.50
C ARG A 4 -12.23 -25.00 -4.55
N MET A 5 -13.00 -26.05 -4.81
CA MET A 5 -13.88 -26.59 -3.79
C MET A 5 -13.08 -27.52 -2.89
N GLU A 6 -13.09 -27.28 -1.58
CA GLU A 6 -12.63 -28.23 -0.56
C GLU A 6 -13.85 -28.93 0.05
N ASP A 7 -13.79 -30.26 0.21
CA ASP A 7 -14.78 -31.01 0.98
C ASP A 7 -14.66 -30.64 2.47
N PRO A 8 -15.72 -30.21 3.18
CA PRO A 8 -17.15 -30.26 2.84
C PRO A 8 -17.69 -28.89 2.38
N GLY A 9 -17.59 -28.59 1.08
CA GLY A 9 -18.29 -27.46 0.45
C GLY A 9 -17.70 -26.06 0.64
N TRP A 10 -16.43 -25.92 1.03
CA TRP A 10 -15.77 -24.62 1.10
C TRP A 10 -15.25 -24.19 -0.28
N LEU A 11 -15.58 -22.96 -0.70
CA LEU A 11 -15.04 -22.35 -1.92
C LEU A 11 -13.78 -21.54 -1.57
N ASP A 12 -12.62 -22.13 -1.83
CA ASP A 12 -11.33 -21.44 -1.76
C ASP A 12 -11.11 -20.62 -3.02
N CYS A 13 -11.52 -19.37 -2.97
CA CYS A 13 -11.26 -18.38 -4.00
C CYS A 13 -9.83 -17.85 -3.84
N TYR A 14 -8.91 -18.26 -4.72
CA TYR A 14 -7.55 -17.72 -4.75
C TYR A 14 -7.40 -16.62 -5.81
N LEU A 15 -6.82 -15.50 -5.39
CA LEU A 15 -6.44 -14.42 -6.27
C LEU A 15 -5.06 -14.71 -6.87
N GLY A 16 -5.01 -15.38 -8.02
CA GLY A 16 -3.74 -15.70 -8.68
C GLY A 16 -2.88 -14.47 -9.02
N ASP A 17 -1.57 -14.66 -9.16
CA ASP A 17 -0.55 -13.61 -9.32
C ASP A 17 -0.87 -12.54 -10.36
N ARG A 18 -1.48 -12.93 -11.49
CA ARG A 18 -1.90 -12.00 -12.55
C ARG A 18 -3.06 -11.10 -12.11
N ALA A 19 -4.00 -11.61 -11.33
CA ALA A 19 -5.08 -10.80 -10.78
C ALA A 19 -4.57 -9.85 -9.69
N LEU A 20 -3.67 -10.35 -8.84
CA LEU A 20 -3.04 -9.54 -7.80
C LEU A 20 -2.18 -8.41 -8.38
N ALA A 21 -1.33 -8.68 -9.37
CA ALA A 21 -0.55 -7.65 -10.06
C ALA A 21 -1.43 -6.57 -10.71
N ARG A 22 -2.58 -6.96 -11.30
CA ARG A 22 -3.55 -6.00 -11.84
C ARG A 22 -4.26 -5.19 -10.77
N TRP A 23 -4.51 -5.78 -9.60
CA TRP A 23 -5.05 -5.04 -8.46
C TRP A 23 -4.03 -4.03 -7.94
N LEU A 24 -2.78 -4.45 -7.75
CA LEU A 24 -1.68 -3.58 -7.31
C LEU A 24 -1.49 -2.40 -8.27
N GLN A 25 -1.48 -2.65 -9.58
CA GLN A 25 -1.37 -1.59 -10.56
C GLN A 25 -2.54 -0.59 -10.48
N ARG A 26 -3.79 -1.06 -10.42
CA ARG A 26 -4.96 -0.18 -10.28
C ARG A 26 -4.95 0.62 -8.98
N ALA A 27 -4.54 0.00 -7.88
CA ALA A 27 -4.43 0.67 -6.59
C ALA A 27 -3.34 1.76 -6.60
N LEU A 28 -2.25 1.54 -7.34
CA LEU A 28 -1.19 2.52 -7.53
C LEU A 28 -1.66 3.69 -8.41
N ASP A 29 -2.35 3.38 -9.51
CA ASP A 29 -2.85 4.37 -10.47
C ASP A 29 -3.92 5.29 -9.86
N ALA A 30 -4.69 4.80 -8.88
CA ALA A 30 -5.61 5.63 -8.11
C ALA A 30 -4.90 6.77 -7.35
N GLY A 31 -3.63 6.59 -7.01
CA GLY A 31 -2.78 7.61 -6.40
C GLY A 31 -3.20 8.01 -4.97
N PRO A 32 -2.41 8.92 -4.36
CA PRO A 32 -2.80 9.55 -3.11
C PRO A 32 -3.96 10.54 -3.34
N PRO A 33 -4.82 10.77 -2.34
CA PRO A 33 -5.84 11.81 -2.44
C PRO A 33 -5.19 13.19 -2.63
N ALA A 34 -5.85 14.07 -3.38
CA ALA A 34 -5.48 15.49 -3.41
C ALA A 34 -5.56 16.05 -1.98
N ASP A 35 -4.57 16.84 -1.57
CA ASP A 35 -4.56 17.60 -0.31
C ASP A 35 -4.45 16.81 1.01
N ALA A 36 -3.47 15.91 1.10
CA ALA A 36 -3.06 15.33 2.40
C ALA A 36 -2.05 16.22 3.16
N SER A 37 -2.39 17.49 3.38
CA SER A 37 -1.65 18.40 4.28
C SER A 37 -2.33 18.43 5.65
N SER A 38 -2.38 17.29 6.33
CA SER A 38 -3.15 17.14 7.55
C SER A 38 -2.46 17.77 8.77
N HIS A 39 -2.86 18.98 9.15
CA HIS A 39 -2.59 19.60 10.46
C HIS A 39 -3.86 19.46 11.33
N GLY A 40 -4.09 18.27 11.87
CA GLY A 40 -5.22 17.99 12.78
C GLY A 40 -4.71 17.54 14.15
N SER A 41 -5.40 17.95 15.22
CA SER A 41 -5.08 17.58 16.61
C SER A 41 -4.98 16.05 16.76
N ALA A 42 -3.79 15.56 17.07
CA ALA A 42 -3.45 14.14 17.01
C ALA A 42 -3.81 13.42 18.32
N THR A 43 -4.60 12.35 18.22
CA THR A 43 -4.69 11.33 19.29
C THR A 43 -3.54 10.33 19.14
N ALA A 44 -3.25 9.53 20.17
CA ALA A 44 -2.17 8.53 20.12
C ALA A 44 -2.32 7.53 18.95
N GLY A 45 -3.55 7.14 18.59
CA GLY A 45 -3.81 6.29 17.43
C GLY A 45 -3.52 6.97 16.09
N THR A 46 -3.76 8.29 16.01
CA THR A 46 -3.41 9.11 14.85
C THR A 46 -1.89 9.24 14.68
N PHE A 47 -1.12 9.31 15.78
CA PHE A 47 0.33 9.49 15.73
C PHE A 47 1.04 8.30 15.06
N ALA A 48 0.68 7.06 15.41
CA ALA A 48 1.25 5.88 14.78
C ALA A 48 0.96 5.85 13.26
N LEU A 49 -0.25 6.25 12.87
CA LEU A 49 -0.67 6.33 11.48
C LEU A 49 0.09 7.41 10.70
N GLN A 50 0.25 8.59 11.30
CA GLN A 50 1.03 9.70 10.75
C GLN A 50 2.50 9.32 10.60
N TYR A 51 3.08 8.63 11.60
CA TYR A 51 4.44 8.14 11.54
C TYR A 51 4.64 7.16 10.37
N ALA A 52 3.76 6.16 10.24
CA ALA A 52 3.82 5.21 9.14
C ALA A 52 3.69 5.90 7.78
N HIS A 53 2.75 6.85 7.64
CA HIS A 53 2.58 7.64 6.42
C HIS A 53 3.83 8.48 6.08
N ALA A 54 4.39 9.20 7.06
CA ALA A 54 5.60 10.00 6.90
C ALA A 54 6.82 9.13 6.53
N ARG A 55 6.95 7.96 7.17
CA ARG A 55 8.01 7.00 6.84
C ARG A 55 7.89 6.51 5.40
N CYS A 56 6.68 6.14 4.95
CA CYS A 56 6.44 5.73 3.56
C CYS A 56 6.78 6.86 2.58
N ARG A 57 6.38 8.11 2.88
CA ARG A 57 6.74 9.28 2.06
C ARG A 57 8.26 9.44 1.94
N SER A 58 8.99 9.33 3.05
CA SER A 58 10.46 9.45 3.05
C SER A 58 11.13 8.35 2.24
N LEU A 59 10.63 7.10 2.29
CA LEU A 59 11.17 5.99 1.49
C LEU A 59 10.95 6.21 -0.01
N LEU A 60 9.76 6.69 -0.40
CA LEU A 60 9.47 7.01 -1.79
C LEU A 60 10.34 8.16 -2.31
N GLN A 61 10.53 9.20 -1.49
CA GLN A 61 11.42 10.31 -1.83
C GLN A 61 12.87 9.86 -1.98
N LEU A 62 13.34 8.93 -1.13
CA LEU A 62 14.67 8.34 -1.28
C LEU A 62 14.79 7.55 -2.60
N GLY A 63 13.81 6.71 -2.93
CA GLY A 63 13.80 5.97 -4.19
C GLY A 63 13.74 6.88 -5.42
N HIS A 64 13.06 8.03 -5.31
CA HIS A 64 13.05 9.04 -6.35
C HIS A 64 14.43 9.70 -6.54
N ARG A 65 15.07 10.12 -5.44
CA ARG A 65 16.41 10.74 -5.46
C ARG A 65 17.49 9.79 -5.97
N GLN A 66 17.37 8.49 -5.68
CA GLN A 66 18.29 7.47 -6.16
C GLN A 66 18.01 6.99 -7.60
N GLY A 67 16.98 7.53 -8.26
CA GLY A 67 16.61 7.15 -9.62
C GLY A 67 15.98 5.76 -9.76
N THR A 68 15.63 5.10 -8.66
CA THR A 68 14.93 3.79 -8.69
C THR A 68 13.52 3.93 -9.23
N ILE A 69 12.86 5.06 -8.90
CA ILE A 69 11.49 5.39 -9.32
C ILE A 69 11.40 6.86 -9.70
N ARG A 70 10.31 7.26 -10.37
CA ARG A 70 9.99 8.67 -10.64
C ARG A 70 8.66 9.03 -9.99
N LEU A 71 8.66 10.13 -9.24
CA LEU A 71 7.47 10.69 -8.61
C LEU A 71 7.16 12.08 -9.21
N GLY A 72 5.89 12.47 -9.23
CA GLY A 72 5.47 13.83 -9.56
C GLY A 72 5.54 14.77 -8.35
N ALA A 73 5.19 16.04 -8.56
CA ALA A 73 5.29 17.08 -7.53
C ALA A 73 4.45 16.78 -6.26
N ALA A 74 3.27 16.17 -6.41
CA ALA A 74 2.44 15.75 -5.27
C ALA A 74 2.89 14.41 -4.66
N GLY A 75 3.95 13.80 -5.21
CA GLY A 75 4.45 12.49 -4.82
C GLY A 75 3.60 11.34 -5.36
N GLN A 76 2.86 11.55 -6.45
CA GLN A 76 2.22 10.51 -7.25
C GLN A 76 3.26 9.70 -8.02
N TRP A 77 2.98 8.42 -8.27
CA TRP A 77 3.88 7.55 -9.02
C TRP A 77 3.85 7.86 -10.53
N LEU A 78 5.01 8.02 -11.16
CA LEU A 78 5.13 8.29 -12.60
C LEU A 78 5.87 7.19 -13.36
N ALA A 79 6.95 6.64 -12.80
CA ALA A 79 7.70 5.58 -13.45
C ALA A 79 8.38 4.64 -12.43
N PRO A 80 8.62 3.36 -12.78
CA PRO A 80 8.19 2.68 -14.03
C PRO A 80 6.66 2.52 -14.15
N GLN A 81 6.14 2.56 -15.39
CA GLN A 81 4.73 2.33 -15.71
C GLN A 81 4.63 1.32 -16.88
N PRO A 82 4.04 0.13 -16.69
CA PRO A 82 3.56 -0.42 -15.41
C PRO A 82 4.72 -0.74 -14.45
N VAL A 83 4.43 -0.86 -13.16
CA VAL A 83 5.43 -1.36 -12.21
C VAL A 83 5.68 -2.84 -12.50
N PRO A 84 6.94 -3.31 -12.45
CA PRO A 84 7.26 -4.72 -12.69
C PRO A 84 6.81 -5.59 -11.51
N TRP A 85 5.52 -5.80 -11.32
CA TRP A 85 4.98 -6.62 -10.21
C TRP A 85 5.32 -8.11 -10.35
N ARG A 86 5.59 -8.57 -11.57
CA ARG A 86 5.80 -9.98 -11.91
C ARG A 86 7.12 -10.18 -12.64
N SER A 87 7.75 -11.32 -12.39
CA SER A 87 8.91 -11.83 -13.15
C SER A 87 8.66 -13.30 -13.48
N ALA A 88 8.97 -13.71 -14.71
CA ALA A 88 8.74 -15.07 -15.21
C ALA A 88 7.31 -15.61 -14.97
N GLY A 89 6.31 -14.72 -14.93
CA GLY A 89 4.91 -15.09 -14.71
C GLY A 89 4.46 -15.16 -13.23
N ALA A 90 5.39 -15.16 -12.28
CA ALA A 90 5.08 -15.14 -10.84
C ALA A 90 5.14 -13.71 -10.27
N LEU A 91 4.41 -13.45 -9.18
CA LEU A 91 4.55 -12.21 -8.42
C LEU A 91 5.95 -12.14 -7.80
N GLN A 92 6.63 -10.99 -7.89
CA GLN A 92 7.97 -10.83 -7.31
C GLN A 92 7.95 -10.67 -5.78
N LEU A 93 6.80 -10.24 -5.22
CA LEU A 93 6.60 -9.94 -3.81
C LEU A 93 6.25 -11.21 -3.02
N CYS A 94 7.26 -12.04 -2.78
CA CYS A 94 7.13 -13.38 -2.16
C CYS A 94 7.40 -13.43 -0.66
N HIS A 95 8.13 -12.45 -0.10
CA HIS A 95 8.52 -12.45 1.31
C HIS A 95 7.28 -12.39 2.22
N PRO A 96 7.25 -13.07 3.38
CA PRO A 96 6.10 -13.05 4.29
C PRO A 96 5.62 -11.63 4.63
N SER A 97 6.54 -10.71 4.94
CA SER A 97 6.21 -9.31 5.24
C SER A 97 5.65 -8.55 4.02
N GLU A 98 6.02 -8.92 2.79
CA GLU A 98 5.41 -8.37 1.57
C GLU A 98 3.99 -8.87 1.39
N ARG A 99 3.77 -10.18 1.56
CA ARG A 99 2.43 -10.79 1.49
C ARG A 99 1.50 -10.23 2.55
N ALA A 100 2.01 -10.03 3.77
CA ALA A 100 1.26 -9.39 4.85
C ALA A 100 0.87 -7.94 4.51
N ALA A 101 1.79 -7.16 3.93
CA ALA A 101 1.50 -5.79 3.49
C ALA A 101 0.49 -5.75 2.33
N ILE A 102 0.56 -6.69 1.38
CA ILE A 102 -0.44 -6.84 0.33
C ILE A 102 -1.82 -7.16 0.92
N ALA A 103 -1.90 -8.15 1.82
CA ALA A 103 -3.14 -8.54 2.45
C ALA A 103 -3.75 -7.38 3.26
N ALA A 104 -2.93 -6.66 4.03
CA ALA A 104 -3.37 -5.48 4.78
C ALA A 104 -3.86 -4.36 3.83
N ALA A 105 -3.21 -4.16 2.69
CA ALA A 105 -3.63 -3.17 1.70
C ALA A 105 -4.98 -3.54 1.06
N ILE A 106 -5.19 -4.81 0.71
CA ILE A 106 -6.45 -5.33 0.17
C ILE A 106 -7.57 -5.18 1.22
N ALA A 107 -7.35 -5.67 2.43
CA ALA A 107 -8.32 -5.57 3.52
C ALA A 107 -8.68 -4.10 3.84
N THR A 108 -7.71 -3.19 3.77
CA THR A 108 -7.97 -1.76 3.95
C THR A 108 -8.84 -1.21 2.82
N ALA A 109 -8.55 -1.56 1.57
CA ALA A 109 -9.31 -1.13 0.39
C ALA A 109 -10.74 -1.70 0.38
N ASP A 110 -10.90 -2.99 0.72
CA ASP A 110 -12.21 -3.66 0.80
C ASP A 110 -13.03 -3.11 1.97
N GLY A 111 -12.37 -2.81 3.10
CA GLY A 111 -12.97 -2.09 4.21
C GLY A 111 -13.53 -0.74 3.77
N GLU A 112 -12.96 -0.08 2.75
CA GLU A 112 -13.52 1.17 2.22
C GLU A 112 -14.91 1.02 1.61
N ALA A 113 -15.28 -0.19 1.16
CA ALA A 113 -16.58 -0.48 0.56
C ALA A 113 -17.63 -1.03 1.56
N GLY A 114 -17.25 -1.26 2.83
CA GLY A 114 -18.10 -1.88 3.86
C GLY A 114 -18.98 -0.89 4.64
N ALA A 115 -20.01 -1.42 5.33
CA ALA A 115 -21.02 -0.61 6.03
C ALA A 115 -20.55 0.05 7.36
N ARG A 116 -19.55 -0.52 8.05
CA ARG A 116 -18.94 0.04 9.29
C ARG A 116 -17.45 -0.35 9.43
N PRO A 117 -16.56 0.24 8.64
CA PRO A 117 -15.13 -0.03 8.75
C PRO A 117 -14.50 0.50 10.03
N ASP A 118 -13.78 -0.37 10.75
CA ASP A 118 -12.87 0.01 11.83
C ASP A 118 -11.58 0.59 11.23
N TRP A 119 -11.66 1.85 10.81
CA TRP A 119 -10.55 2.56 10.16
C TRP A 119 -9.29 2.61 11.00
N ALA A 120 -9.44 2.67 12.33
CA ALA A 120 -8.32 2.72 13.25
C ALA A 120 -7.56 1.38 13.24
N ARG A 121 -8.29 0.26 13.26
CA ARG A 121 -7.69 -1.08 13.11
C ARG A 121 -7.03 -1.26 11.74
N CYS A 122 -7.73 -0.93 10.66
CA CYS A 122 -7.18 -1.05 9.31
C CYS A 122 -5.91 -0.21 9.15
N GLY A 123 -5.93 1.03 9.63
CA GLY A 123 -4.77 1.93 9.58
C GLY A 123 -3.58 1.43 10.39
N ARG A 124 -3.83 0.90 11.59
CA ARG A 124 -2.77 0.30 12.41
C ARG A 124 -2.15 -0.92 11.72
N GLN A 125 -2.99 -1.87 11.27
CA GLN A 125 -2.54 -3.08 10.61
C GLN A 125 -1.75 -2.76 9.33
N LEU A 126 -2.23 -1.83 8.51
CA LEU A 126 -1.52 -1.40 7.31
C LEU A 126 -0.19 -0.72 7.64
N GLY A 127 -0.18 0.19 8.62
CA GLY A 127 1.04 0.88 9.06
C GLY A 127 2.11 -0.08 9.56
N GLU A 128 1.73 -1.01 10.44
CA GLU A 128 2.62 -2.05 10.97
C GLU A 128 3.16 -2.94 9.86
N ALA A 129 2.31 -3.39 8.93
CA ALA A 129 2.73 -4.24 7.83
C ALA A 129 3.72 -3.53 6.88
N LEU A 130 3.53 -2.24 6.61
CA LEU A 130 4.46 -1.45 5.79
C LEU A 130 5.80 -1.22 6.49
N LEU A 131 5.79 -0.99 7.81
CA LEU A 131 7.01 -0.86 8.60
C LEU A 131 7.76 -2.20 8.68
N ALA A 132 7.05 -3.32 8.87
CA ALA A 132 7.62 -4.66 8.84
C ALA A 132 8.22 -5.00 7.47
N LEU A 133 7.51 -4.69 6.37
CA LEU A 133 8.06 -4.80 5.02
C LEU A 133 9.38 -4.03 4.91
N HIS A 134 9.41 -2.77 5.34
CA HIS A 134 10.62 -1.96 5.24
C HIS A 134 11.77 -2.52 6.10
N ARG A 135 11.48 -3.04 7.29
CA ARG A 135 12.48 -3.64 8.19
C ARG A 135 13.04 -4.94 7.64
N ASP A 136 12.17 -5.82 7.16
CA ASP A 136 12.52 -7.19 6.83
C ASP A 136 12.97 -7.34 5.37
N CYS A 137 12.50 -6.46 4.47
CA CYS A 137 12.81 -6.50 3.05
C CYS A 137 13.80 -5.39 2.66
N ARG A 138 14.97 -5.78 2.17
CA ARG A 138 15.97 -4.83 1.65
C ARG A 138 15.48 -4.17 0.37
N ILE A 139 15.13 -2.89 0.41
CA ILE A 139 14.79 -2.10 -0.78
C ILE A 139 16.07 -1.53 -1.42
N TRP A 140 17.04 -1.17 -0.58
CA TRP A 140 18.24 -0.43 -0.96
C TRP A 140 19.49 -1.32 -1.01
N GLY A 141 20.59 -0.75 -1.51
CA GLY A 141 21.88 -1.45 -1.64
C GLY A 141 21.86 -2.47 -2.76
N ASN A 142 22.35 -3.68 -2.50
CA ASN A 142 22.53 -4.73 -3.51
C ASN A 142 21.24 -5.06 -4.27
N VAL A 143 20.07 -4.99 -3.62
CA VAL A 143 18.78 -5.25 -4.30
C VAL A 143 18.49 -4.19 -5.36
N ALA A 144 18.73 -2.91 -5.09
CA ALA A 144 18.51 -1.84 -6.07
C ALA A 144 19.47 -1.93 -7.26
N GLN A 145 20.67 -2.50 -7.08
CA GLN A 145 21.68 -2.67 -8.12
C GLN A 145 21.49 -3.95 -8.95
N GLN A 146 21.25 -5.08 -8.27
CA GLN A 146 21.19 -6.40 -8.90
C GLN A 146 19.76 -6.80 -9.31
N GLN A 147 18.75 -6.28 -8.60
CA GLN A 147 17.34 -6.61 -8.82
C GLN A 147 16.46 -5.34 -8.77
N PRO A 148 16.71 -4.35 -9.67
CA PRO A 148 16.01 -3.07 -9.65
C PRO A 148 14.49 -3.22 -9.76
N GLN A 149 14.02 -4.24 -10.49
CA GLN A 149 12.59 -4.51 -10.65
C GLN A 149 11.91 -4.91 -9.32
N LEU A 150 12.58 -5.70 -8.47
CA LEU A 150 12.06 -6.06 -7.15
C LEU A 150 12.03 -4.84 -6.21
N ALA A 151 13.08 -4.00 -6.25
CA ALA A 151 13.10 -2.75 -5.49
C ALA A 151 11.95 -1.82 -5.93
N GLN A 152 11.71 -1.70 -7.23
CA GLN A 152 10.59 -0.95 -7.80
C GLN A 152 9.23 -1.51 -7.35
N ALA A 153 9.05 -2.83 -7.39
CA ALA A 153 7.82 -3.47 -6.91
C ALA A 153 7.58 -3.20 -5.41
N ARG A 154 8.61 -3.31 -4.57
CA ARG A 154 8.52 -2.97 -3.14
C ARG A 154 8.12 -1.52 -2.92
N LEU A 155 8.74 -0.59 -3.65
CA LEU A 155 8.40 0.83 -3.57
C LEU A 155 6.99 1.12 -4.10
N GLY A 156 6.54 0.40 -5.12
CA GLY A 156 5.16 0.47 -5.59
C GLY A 156 4.18 0.10 -4.47
N LEU A 157 4.45 -0.98 -3.72
CA LEU A 157 3.63 -1.38 -2.59
C LEU A 157 3.64 -0.32 -1.46
N VAL A 158 4.79 0.31 -1.19
CA VAL A 158 4.89 1.45 -0.26
C VAL A 158 4.08 2.65 -0.76
N ALA A 159 4.02 2.92 -2.06
CA ALA A 159 3.22 3.99 -2.64
C ALA A 159 1.71 3.75 -2.52
N ILE A 160 1.26 2.50 -2.74
CA ILE A 160 -0.13 2.08 -2.48
C ILE A 160 -0.46 2.26 -1.00
N GLY A 161 0.40 1.76 -0.11
CA GLY A 161 0.27 1.88 1.33
C GLY A 161 0.15 3.34 1.80
N ARG A 162 1.05 4.22 1.34
CA ARG A 162 0.98 5.67 1.62
C ARG A 162 -0.37 6.26 1.20
N SER A 163 -0.87 5.91 0.02
CA SER A 163 -2.12 6.44 -0.52
C SER A 163 -3.34 6.02 0.31
N LEU A 164 -3.38 4.74 0.71
CA LEU A 164 -4.40 4.21 1.63
C LEU A 164 -4.32 4.86 3.02
N LEU A 165 -3.13 4.96 3.60
CA LEU A 165 -2.93 5.63 4.88
C LEU A 165 -3.35 7.11 4.83
N ALA A 166 -3.08 7.81 3.73
CA ALA A 166 -3.53 9.17 3.54
C ALA A 166 -5.06 9.29 3.51
N ARG A 167 -5.76 8.37 2.83
CA ARG A 167 -7.24 8.30 2.84
C ARG A 167 -7.78 8.04 4.25
N LEU A 168 -7.18 7.10 4.99
CA LEU A 168 -7.57 6.82 6.37
C LEU A 168 -7.33 8.02 7.29
N LEU A 169 -6.21 8.71 7.13
CA LEU A 169 -5.92 9.95 7.85
C LEU A 169 -6.95 11.03 7.52
N GLN A 170 -7.32 11.22 6.24
CA GLN A 170 -8.37 12.18 5.87
C GLN A 170 -9.73 11.83 6.49
N ARG A 171 -10.09 10.54 6.61
CA ARG A 171 -11.33 10.12 7.26
C ARG A 171 -11.28 10.19 8.78
N GLY A 172 -10.12 9.90 9.39
CA GLY A 172 -9.94 9.94 10.84
C GLY A 172 -9.66 11.35 11.40
N LEU A 173 -9.14 12.26 10.56
CA LEU A 173 -8.89 13.68 10.88
C LEU A 173 -9.98 14.60 10.33
N GLY A 174 -10.78 14.11 9.39
CA GLY A 174 -12.00 14.75 8.90
C GLY A 174 -13.11 14.65 9.96
N THR A 175 -13.11 15.64 10.84
CA THR A 175 -14.29 16.39 11.32
C THR A 175 -15.67 15.82 10.95
N GLY A 176 -16.55 15.72 11.93
CA GLY A 176 -17.99 15.64 11.72
C GLY A 176 -18.51 16.84 10.92
N THR A 177 -18.40 16.80 9.61
CA THR A 177 -19.20 17.61 8.70
C THR A 177 -20.34 16.73 8.24
N LEU A 178 -21.48 16.89 8.92
CA LEU A 178 -22.80 16.51 8.41
C LEU A 178 -22.94 17.02 6.97
N PRO A 179 -23.26 16.17 5.99
CA PRO A 179 -23.93 16.68 4.81
C PRO A 179 -25.34 17.05 5.26
N GLY A 180 -25.64 18.36 5.23
CA GLY A 180 -27.01 18.83 5.40
C GLY A 180 -27.90 18.20 4.33
N LEU A 181 -28.94 17.52 4.80
CA LEU A 181 -30.25 17.36 4.19
C LEU A 181 -31.27 17.29 5.32
#